data_AF-G8ZVI7-F1
#
_entry.id   AF-G8ZVI7-F1
#
_cell.length_a   1.000
_cell.length_b   1.000
_cell.length_c   1.000
_cell.angle_alpha   90.00
_cell.angle_beta   90.00
_cell.angle_gamma   90.00
#
_symmetry.space_group_name_H-M   'P 1'
#
loop_
_entity.id
_entity.type
_entity.pdbx_description
1 polymer ?
#
loop_
_entity_poly.entity_id
_entity_poly.type
_entity_poly.pdbx_seq_one_letter_code
_entity_poly.pdbx_strand_id
1 'polypeptide(L)'
;MLAVHLDHMRKAVRLARYALDHNETPVACLLVDAKGHVVSWGINDTNRSLNGTAHAEFQAIDRLRDSNGVVDDEDLRHVISTCTLYVTVEPCVMCASALRQLGLPRVVFGCTNERFGGNGTVLAIQKGQSTPGPEYHVVPGILRREAVLLLRYFYVRSNERSPKPRNKTERQLDLESFPPLPWNEYLSREEFAAEIGSELLPAFDSQKDLDSEIEWSLVDEECKEVRPDFVPCKRVKLYR
;
A
#
# COMPACT_ATOMS: atom_id res chain seq x y z
N MET A 1 -4.13 -10.41 -14.83
CA MET A 1 -3.53 -9.30 -14.07
C MET A 1 -3.83 -9.45 -12.58
N LEU A 2 -5.09 -9.60 -12.17
CA LEU A 2 -5.50 -9.82 -10.77
C LEU A 2 -4.66 -10.81 -9.95
N ALA A 3 -4.33 -12.00 -10.47
CA ALA A 3 -3.53 -12.99 -9.73
C ALA A 3 -2.14 -12.47 -9.31
N VAL A 4 -1.51 -11.65 -10.15
CA VAL A 4 -0.22 -10.99 -9.83
C VAL A 4 -0.42 -9.95 -8.73
N HIS A 5 -1.51 -9.17 -8.80
CA HIS A 5 -1.82 -8.21 -7.75
C HIS A 5 -2.08 -8.88 -6.41
N LEU A 6 -2.82 -9.98 -6.41
CA LEU A 6 -3.07 -10.77 -5.20
C LEU A 6 -1.76 -11.31 -4.61
N ASP A 7 -0.86 -11.91 -5.39
CA ASP A 7 0.42 -12.43 -4.87
C ASP A 7 1.24 -11.34 -4.17
N HIS A 8 1.43 -10.19 -4.82
CA HIS A 8 2.22 -9.09 -4.25
C HIS A 8 1.50 -8.42 -3.08
N MET A 9 0.17 -8.29 -3.14
CA MET A 9 -0.58 -7.74 -2.02
C MET A 9 -0.57 -8.67 -0.81
N ARG A 10 -0.63 -10.00 -0.98
CA ARG A 10 -0.46 -10.96 0.14
C ARG A 10 0.88 -10.74 0.85
N LYS A 11 1.94 -10.50 0.08
CA LYS A 11 3.27 -10.17 0.63
C LYS A 11 3.24 -8.84 1.39
N ALA A 12 2.61 -7.80 0.85
CA ALA A 12 2.45 -6.51 1.53
C ALA A 12 1.62 -6.62 2.82
N VAL A 13 0.54 -7.40 2.81
CA VAL A 13 -0.29 -7.68 4.00
C VAL A 13 0.49 -8.41 5.08
N ARG A 14 1.29 -9.43 4.72
CA ARG A 14 2.21 -10.10 5.68
C ARG A 14 3.22 -9.13 6.31
N LEU A 15 3.70 -8.17 5.53
CA LEU A 15 4.61 -7.14 6.01
C LEU A 15 3.89 -6.11 6.90
N ALA A 16 2.62 -5.80 6.62
CA ALA A 16 1.77 -4.99 7.49
C ALA A 16 1.44 -5.69 8.81
N ARG A 17 1.22 -7.01 8.78
CA ARG A 17 1.09 -7.84 9.99
C ARG A 17 2.34 -7.78 10.85
N TYR A 18 3.53 -7.87 10.24
CA TYR A 18 4.79 -7.66 10.93
C TYR A 18 4.84 -6.29 11.61
N ALA A 19 4.46 -5.21 10.91
CA ALA A 19 4.41 -3.87 11.51
C ALA A 19 3.46 -3.80 12.72
N LEU A 20 2.28 -4.42 12.62
CA LEU A 20 1.33 -4.53 13.73
C LEU A 20 1.94 -5.25 14.95
N ASP A 21 2.61 -6.37 14.72
CA ASP A 21 3.28 -7.15 15.78
C ASP A 21 4.43 -6.40 16.46
N HIS A 22 4.98 -5.39 15.78
CA HIS A 22 6.05 -4.53 16.29
C HIS A 22 5.55 -3.16 16.76
N ASN A 23 4.25 -3.05 17.10
CA ASN A 23 3.60 -1.84 17.63
C ASN A 23 3.67 -0.64 16.69
N GLU A 24 3.58 -0.89 15.39
CA GLU A 24 3.59 0.13 14.35
C GLU A 24 2.30 0.07 13.52
N THR A 25 1.96 1.18 12.87
CA THR A 25 0.75 1.24 12.04
C THR A 25 0.88 0.23 10.89
N PRO A 26 -0.12 -0.64 10.63
CA PRO A 26 -0.04 -1.72 9.62
C PRO A 26 -0.22 -1.21 8.19
N VAL A 27 0.56 -0.19 7.84
CA VAL A 27 0.74 0.29 6.47
C VAL A 27 2.09 -0.25 6.02
N ALA A 28 2.07 -1.07 4.97
CA ALA A 28 3.26 -1.63 4.38
C ALA A 28 3.16 -1.59 2.86
N CYS A 29 4.30 -1.47 2.19
CA CYS A 29 4.36 -1.42 0.74
C CYS A 29 5.56 -2.18 0.15
N LEU A 30 5.43 -2.53 -1.13
CA LEU A 30 6.45 -3.16 -1.97
C LEU A 30 6.61 -2.33 -3.25
N LEU A 31 7.85 -2.09 -3.65
CA LEU A 31 8.20 -1.64 -4.99
C LEU A 31 8.58 -2.87 -5.80
N VAL A 32 7.86 -3.10 -6.90
CA VAL A 32 8.02 -4.27 -7.75
C VAL A 32 8.42 -3.84 -9.15
N ASP A 33 9.50 -4.39 -9.70
CA ASP A 33 9.98 -4.07 -11.05
C ASP A 33 9.07 -4.66 -12.15
N ALA A 34 9.33 -4.28 -13.41
CA ALA A 34 8.60 -4.79 -14.56
C ALA A 34 8.75 -6.32 -14.79
N LYS A 35 9.68 -6.98 -14.11
CA LYS A 35 9.89 -8.45 -14.15
C LYS A 35 9.15 -9.16 -13.02
N GLY A 36 8.48 -8.44 -12.13
CA GLY A 36 7.75 -8.99 -10.98
C GLY A 36 8.62 -9.23 -9.75
N HIS A 37 9.83 -8.68 -9.69
CA HIS A 37 10.69 -8.80 -8.51
C HIS A 37 10.44 -7.65 -7.54
N VAL A 38 10.36 -7.97 -6.24
CA VAL A 38 10.39 -6.96 -5.18
C VAL A 38 11.79 -6.36 -5.12
N VAL A 39 11.93 -5.10 -5.52
CA VAL A 39 13.21 -4.36 -5.52
C VAL A 39 13.41 -3.54 -4.24
N SER A 40 12.32 -3.19 -3.56
CA SER A 40 12.33 -2.57 -2.24
C SER A 40 10.99 -2.76 -1.54
N TRP A 41 10.94 -2.45 -0.25
CA TRP A 41 9.75 -2.54 0.58
C TRP A 41 9.84 -1.55 1.74
N GLY A 42 8.72 -1.26 2.38
CA GLY A 42 8.65 -0.36 3.53
C GLY A 42 7.48 -0.69 4.45
N ILE A 43 7.64 -0.35 5.72
CA ILE A 43 6.57 -0.31 6.72
C ILE A 43 6.51 1.11 7.28
N ASN A 44 5.37 1.53 7.82
CA ASN A 44 5.34 2.75 8.60
C ASN A 44 6.42 2.69 9.69
N ASP A 45 7.00 3.84 10.05
CA ASP A 45 8.04 3.93 11.07
C ASP A 45 7.85 5.15 11.99
N THR A 46 6.65 5.74 12.00
CA THR A 46 6.38 6.98 12.73
C THR A 46 6.54 6.82 14.25
N ASN A 47 6.19 5.67 14.83
CA ASN A 47 6.31 5.47 16.29
C ASN A 47 7.76 5.22 16.72
N ARG A 48 8.60 4.61 15.88
CA ARG A 48 10.02 4.38 16.20
C ARG A 48 10.87 5.61 15.92
N SER A 49 10.68 6.24 14.77
CA SER A 49 11.47 7.40 14.33
C SER A 49 11.07 8.71 15.01
N LEU A 50 9.87 8.78 15.62
CA LEU A 50 9.24 10.01 16.09
C LEU A 50 9.11 11.07 14.98
N ASN A 51 9.06 10.62 13.72
CA ASN A 51 8.91 11.46 12.55
C ASN A 51 7.58 11.16 11.85
N GLY A 52 6.70 12.16 11.80
CA GLY A 52 5.39 12.06 11.14
C GLY A 52 5.43 11.83 9.63
N THR A 53 6.60 11.95 8.98
CA THR A 53 6.76 11.69 7.54
C THR A 53 7.32 10.30 7.23
N ALA A 54 7.70 9.50 8.23
CA ALA A 54 8.31 8.19 8.06
C ALA A 54 7.27 7.11 7.70
N HIS A 55 6.57 7.31 6.59
CA HIS A 55 5.57 6.38 6.05
C HIS A 55 6.22 5.26 5.24
N ALA A 56 5.47 4.18 5.02
CA ALA A 56 5.94 2.99 4.32
C ALA A 56 6.57 3.32 2.95
N GLU A 57 5.95 4.22 2.18
CA GLU A 57 6.42 4.63 0.86
C GLU A 57 7.77 5.33 0.93
N PHE A 58 7.99 6.22 1.92
CA PHE A 58 9.29 6.85 2.13
C PHE A 58 10.33 5.83 2.59
N GLN A 59 9.98 4.91 3.50
CA GLN A 59 10.88 3.85 3.93
C GLN A 59 11.29 2.93 2.76
N ALA A 60 10.39 2.65 1.83
CA ALA A 60 10.69 1.89 0.62
C ALA A 60 11.61 2.66 -0.34
N ILE A 61 11.41 3.96 -0.51
CA ILE A 61 12.26 4.83 -1.36
C ILE A 61 13.67 4.94 -0.75
N ASP A 62 13.77 5.21 0.56
CA ASP A 62 15.06 5.30 1.26
C ASP A 62 15.81 3.97 1.19
N ARG A 63 15.13 2.84 1.46
CA ARG A 63 15.73 1.51 1.30
C ARG A 63 16.18 1.25 -0.14
N LEU A 64 15.42 1.70 -1.13
CA LEU A 64 15.79 1.54 -2.55
C LEU A 64 17.09 2.28 -2.85
N ARG A 65 17.20 3.53 -2.38
CA ARG A 65 18.42 4.34 -2.50
C ARG A 65 19.62 3.63 -1.87
N ASP A 66 19.45 3.05 -0.69
CA ASP A 66 20.56 2.43 0.06
C ASP A 66 20.99 1.05 -0.49
N SER A 67 20.10 0.32 -1.18
CA SER A 67 20.32 -1.10 -1.51
C SER A 67 20.64 -1.39 -2.98
N ASN A 68 20.31 -0.51 -3.92
CA ASN A 68 20.39 -0.81 -5.36
C ASN A 68 21.54 -0.13 -6.12
N GLY A 69 22.53 0.41 -5.41
CA GLY A 69 23.63 1.13 -6.07
C GLY A 69 23.14 2.38 -6.81
N VAL A 70 21.99 2.91 -6.39
CA VAL A 70 21.44 4.20 -6.82
C VAL A 70 22.47 5.26 -6.47
N VAL A 71 23.03 5.91 -7.48
CA VAL A 71 24.13 6.87 -7.31
C VAL A 71 23.66 8.31 -7.14
N ASP A 72 22.46 8.63 -7.65
CA ASP A 72 21.86 9.96 -7.62
C ASP A 72 20.33 9.92 -7.77
N ASP A 73 19.70 11.11 -7.74
CA ASP A 73 18.25 11.28 -7.85
C ASP A 73 17.70 10.91 -9.23
N GLU A 74 18.50 10.99 -10.30
CA GLU A 74 18.08 10.63 -11.66
C GLU A 74 17.95 9.12 -11.79
N ASP A 75 18.93 8.39 -11.26
CA ASP A 75 18.91 6.93 -11.20
C ASP A 75 17.76 6.41 -10.34
N LEU A 76 17.48 7.07 -9.20
CA LEU A 76 16.33 6.76 -8.37
C LEU A 76 15.01 6.89 -9.14
N ARG A 77 14.82 8.01 -9.85
CA ARG A 77 13.64 8.26 -10.69
C ARG A 77 13.53 7.22 -11.80
N HIS A 78 14.64 6.86 -12.45
CA HIS A 78 14.65 5.85 -13.50
C HIS A 78 14.16 4.49 -12.97
N VAL A 79 14.72 4.01 -11.85
CA VAL A 79 14.29 2.75 -11.23
C VAL A 79 12.79 2.80 -10.89
N ILE A 80 12.35 3.86 -10.20
CA ILE A 80 10.95 4.00 -9.77
C ILE A 80 9.99 4.08 -10.95
N SER A 81 10.37 4.73 -12.05
CA SER A 81 9.52 4.86 -13.25
C SER A 81 9.21 3.52 -13.94
N THR A 82 9.92 2.44 -13.59
CA THR A 82 9.67 1.09 -14.11
C THR A 82 8.92 0.20 -13.11
N CYS A 83 8.62 0.72 -11.92
CA CYS A 83 8.06 -0.07 -10.82
C CYS A 83 6.54 0.07 -10.70
N THR A 84 5.91 -0.92 -10.07
CA THR A 84 4.57 -0.82 -9.51
C THR A 84 4.66 -0.82 -7.98
N LEU A 85 3.97 0.11 -7.32
CA LEU A 85 3.83 0.11 -5.87
C LEU A 85 2.63 -0.74 -5.46
N TYR A 86 2.83 -1.69 -4.56
CA TYR A 86 1.76 -2.41 -3.85
C TYR A 86 1.73 -1.93 -2.41
N VAL A 87 0.60 -1.42 -1.92
CA VAL A 87 0.49 -0.88 -0.56
C VAL A 87 -0.81 -1.27 0.12
N THR A 88 -0.79 -1.64 1.40
CA THR A 88 -2.00 -2.13 2.09
C THR A 88 -3.09 -1.06 2.23
N VAL A 89 -2.71 0.20 2.38
CA VAL A 89 -3.60 1.34 2.54
C VAL A 89 -3.28 2.38 1.48
N GLU A 90 -4.30 3.01 0.90
CA GLU A 90 -4.14 4.08 -0.08
C GLU A 90 -3.10 5.13 0.39
N PRO A 91 -2.12 5.49 -0.48
CA PRO A 91 -1.14 6.51 -0.16
C PRO A 91 -1.79 7.80 0.29
N CYS A 92 -1.27 8.38 1.38
CA CYS A 92 -1.73 9.69 1.82
C CYS A 92 -1.33 10.79 0.81
N VAL A 93 -1.94 11.97 0.88
CA VAL A 93 -1.63 13.13 0.02
C VAL A 93 -0.11 13.38 -0.14
N MET A 94 0.63 13.32 0.97
CA MET A 94 2.09 13.50 0.98
C MET A 94 2.80 12.40 0.18
N CYS A 95 2.47 11.14 0.43
CA CYS A 95 3.08 9.99 -0.26
C CYS A 95 2.70 9.97 -1.74
N ALA A 96 1.42 10.17 -2.07
CA ALA A 96 0.94 10.29 -3.44
C ALA A 96 1.69 11.38 -4.22
N SER A 97 1.93 12.54 -3.60
CA SER A 97 2.71 13.62 -4.22
C SER A 97 4.16 13.25 -4.45
N ALA A 98 4.81 12.57 -3.49
CA ALA A 98 6.18 12.11 -3.64
C ALA A 98 6.32 11.07 -4.77
N LEU A 99 5.42 10.08 -4.82
CA LEU A 99 5.40 9.04 -5.85
C LEU A 99 5.22 9.64 -7.25
N ARG A 100 4.35 10.65 -7.40
CA ARG A 100 4.16 11.36 -8.66
C ARG A 100 5.42 12.08 -9.12
N GLN A 101 6.08 12.80 -8.21
CA GLN A 101 7.29 13.55 -8.51
C GLN A 101 8.47 12.65 -8.89
N LEU A 102 8.48 11.41 -8.38
CA LEU A 102 9.45 10.37 -8.74
C LEU A 102 9.07 9.62 -10.02
N GLY A 103 7.90 9.88 -10.61
CA GLY A 103 7.47 9.30 -11.87
C GLY A 103 7.01 7.85 -11.78
N LEU A 104 6.56 7.39 -10.61
CA LEU A 104 6.00 6.04 -10.46
C LEU A 104 4.76 5.89 -11.37
N PRO A 105 4.68 4.87 -12.24
CA PRO A 105 3.59 4.75 -13.22
C PRO A 105 2.31 4.09 -12.68
N ARG A 106 2.39 3.31 -11.59
CA ARG A 106 1.25 2.54 -11.07
C ARG A 106 1.28 2.34 -9.56
N VAL A 107 0.13 2.56 -8.92
CA VAL A 107 -0.15 2.19 -7.52
C VAL A 107 -1.29 1.17 -7.47
N VAL A 108 -1.08 0.08 -6.74
CA VAL A 108 -2.09 -0.91 -6.40
C VAL A 108 -2.24 -0.89 -4.89
N PHE A 109 -3.46 -0.72 -4.38
CA PHE A 109 -3.69 -0.68 -2.94
C PHE A 109 -4.85 -1.53 -2.46
N GLY A 110 -4.82 -1.86 -1.16
CA GLY A 110 -5.88 -2.62 -0.50
C GLY A 110 -7.06 -1.75 -0.13
N CYS A 111 -7.04 -1.14 1.05
CA CYS A 111 -8.13 -0.30 1.51
C CYS A 111 -7.89 1.19 1.26
N THR A 112 -8.98 1.95 1.17
CA THR A 112 -8.95 3.41 1.06
C THR A 112 -8.43 4.06 2.33
N ASN A 113 -7.95 5.30 2.22
CA ASN A 113 -7.50 6.11 3.33
C ASN A 113 -8.49 7.26 3.56
N GLU A 114 -9.49 7.00 4.41
CA GLU A 114 -10.62 7.90 4.66
C GLU A 114 -10.23 9.30 5.16
N ARG A 115 -9.06 9.43 5.79
CA ARG A 115 -8.64 10.71 6.40
C ARG A 115 -7.67 11.49 5.53
N PHE A 116 -6.81 10.80 4.79
CA PHE A 116 -5.68 11.42 4.11
C PHE A 116 -5.44 10.91 2.69
N GLY A 117 -6.36 10.12 2.13
CA GLY A 117 -6.17 9.46 0.83
C GLY A 117 -5.89 10.44 -0.31
N GLY A 118 -4.73 10.26 -0.95
CA GLY A 118 -4.22 11.11 -2.01
C GLY A 118 -4.45 10.58 -3.42
N ASN A 119 -5.07 9.40 -3.57
CA ASN A 119 -5.29 8.75 -4.86
C ASN A 119 -6.77 8.70 -5.27
N GLY A 120 -7.66 9.38 -4.55
CA GLY A 120 -9.08 9.47 -4.85
C GLY A 120 -9.94 9.80 -3.64
N THR A 121 -9.65 9.23 -2.46
CA THR A 121 -10.58 9.33 -1.31
C THR A 121 -10.76 10.75 -0.79
N VAL A 122 -9.67 11.52 -0.65
CA VAL A 122 -9.72 12.92 -0.18
C VAL A 122 -9.28 13.86 -1.29
N LEU A 123 -8.14 13.58 -1.91
CA LEU A 123 -7.63 14.28 -3.07
C LEU A 123 -7.22 13.27 -4.15
N ALA A 124 -7.18 13.73 -5.39
CA ALA A 124 -6.70 12.93 -6.51
C ALA A 124 -5.35 13.45 -7.04
N ILE A 125 -4.31 13.31 -6.22
CA ILE A 125 -2.94 13.78 -6.51
C ILE A 125 -2.34 13.06 -7.72
N GLN A 126 -2.73 11.82 -7.99
CA GLN A 126 -2.30 11.05 -9.16
C GLN A 126 -2.66 11.69 -10.50
N LYS A 127 -3.74 12.49 -10.55
CA LYS A 127 -4.26 13.15 -11.76
C LYS A 127 -4.43 14.67 -11.66
N GLY A 128 -4.12 15.26 -10.49
CA GLY A 128 -4.27 16.70 -10.27
C GLY A 128 -3.23 17.55 -11.03
N GLN A 129 -3.55 18.79 -11.40
CA GLN A 129 -2.60 19.65 -12.13
C GLN A 129 -1.52 20.28 -11.25
N SER A 130 -1.72 20.31 -9.92
CA SER A 130 -0.87 21.06 -8.99
C SER A 130 0.38 20.33 -8.52
N THR A 131 0.59 19.06 -8.91
CA THR A 131 1.79 18.28 -8.56
C THR A 131 2.58 17.96 -9.82
N PRO A 132 3.88 18.27 -9.89
CA PRO A 132 4.71 17.96 -11.05
C PRO A 132 4.95 16.45 -11.20
N GLY A 133 5.24 16.02 -12.42
CA GLY A 133 5.43 14.62 -12.79
C GLY A 133 4.23 14.04 -13.55
N PRO A 134 4.44 12.92 -14.27
CA PRO A 134 3.40 12.26 -15.05
C PRO A 134 2.27 11.75 -14.13
N GLU A 135 1.06 11.68 -14.66
CA GLU A 135 -0.03 10.99 -13.97
C GLU A 135 0.28 9.50 -13.86
N TYR A 136 -0.32 8.84 -12.86
CA TYR A 136 -0.14 7.40 -12.66
C TYR A 136 -1.45 6.68 -12.43
N HIS A 137 -1.46 5.42 -12.83
CA HIS A 137 -2.63 4.56 -12.75
C HIS A 137 -2.83 4.01 -11.33
N VAL A 138 -4.08 3.88 -10.90
CA VAL A 138 -4.44 3.48 -9.53
C VAL A 138 -5.43 2.32 -9.56
N VAL A 139 -5.08 1.21 -8.91
CA VAL A 139 -5.95 0.03 -8.76
C VAL A 139 -6.28 -0.18 -7.28
N PRO A 140 -7.52 0.09 -6.83
CA PRO A 140 -7.91 -0.10 -5.43
C PRO A 140 -8.38 -1.54 -5.16
N GLY A 141 -8.66 -1.86 -3.90
CA GLY A 141 -9.52 -2.98 -3.53
C GLY A 141 -8.86 -4.36 -3.43
N ILE A 142 -7.54 -4.48 -3.65
CA ILE A 142 -6.85 -5.78 -3.62
C ILE A 142 -6.58 -6.19 -2.17
N LEU A 143 -7.18 -7.28 -1.68
CA LEU A 143 -7.13 -7.68 -0.25
C LEU A 143 -7.54 -6.54 0.70
N ARG A 144 -8.59 -5.81 0.31
CA ARG A 144 -9.09 -4.65 1.06
C ARG A 144 -9.52 -5.01 2.48
N ARG A 145 -10.22 -6.14 2.65
CA ARG A 145 -10.77 -6.54 3.95
C ARG A 145 -9.68 -6.85 4.95
N GLU A 146 -8.64 -7.56 4.52
CA GLU A 146 -7.46 -7.87 5.32
C GLU A 146 -6.77 -6.57 5.78
N ALA A 147 -6.57 -5.61 4.88
CA ALA A 147 -5.98 -4.32 5.22
C ALA A 147 -6.83 -3.52 6.23
N VAL A 148 -8.15 -3.50 6.06
CA VAL A 148 -9.08 -2.86 7.01
C VAL A 148 -9.01 -3.55 8.38
N LEU A 149 -8.99 -4.88 8.43
CA LEU A 149 -8.94 -5.64 9.67
C LEU A 149 -7.64 -5.37 10.44
N LEU A 150 -6.49 -5.36 9.75
CA LEU A 150 -5.22 -5.00 10.40
C LEU A 150 -5.27 -3.58 11.01
N LEU A 151 -5.83 -2.60 10.30
CA LEU A 151 -6.04 -1.26 10.85
C LEU A 151 -6.96 -1.27 12.09
N ARG A 152 -8.06 -2.03 12.05
CA ARG A 152 -8.97 -2.18 13.20
C ARG A 152 -8.25 -2.76 14.41
N TYR A 153 -7.44 -3.81 14.21
CA TYR A 153 -6.61 -4.39 15.27
C TYR A 153 -5.63 -3.37 15.86
N PHE A 154 -4.97 -2.57 15.02
CA PHE A 154 -4.09 -1.50 15.49
C PHE A 154 -4.84 -0.45 16.32
N TYR A 155 -6.04 -0.04 15.87
CA TYR A 155 -6.80 1.00 16.57
C TYR A 155 -7.46 0.54 17.87
N VAL A 156 -7.70 -0.75 18.06
CA VAL A 156 -8.15 -1.31 19.35
C VAL A 156 -6.98 -1.40 20.34
N ARG A 157 -5.76 -1.63 19.88
CA ARG A 157 -4.56 -1.53 20.74
C ARG A 157 -4.39 -0.09 21.28
N SER A 158 -3.99 0.01 22.55
CA SER A 158 -3.53 1.26 23.15
C SER A 158 -2.16 1.60 22.60
N ASN A 159 -2.03 2.76 21.93
CA ASN A 159 -0.72 3.27 21.56
C ASN A 159 -0.14 4.04 22.75
N GLU A 160 0.72 3.39 23.52
CA GLU A 160 1.41 3.99 24.68
C GLU A 160 2.37 5.11 24.27
N ARG A 161 2.81 5.15 23.00
CA ARG A 161 3.69 6.20 22.47
C ARG A 161 2.93 7.43 21.98
N SER A 162 1.59 7.41 22.02
CA SER A 162 0.79 8.59 21.70
C SER A 162 0.98 9.68 22.76
N PRO A 163 1.15 10.96 22.40
CA PRO A 163 1.32 12.06 23.37
C PRO A 163 0.18 12.17 24.40
N LYS A 164 -1.01 11.67 24.05
CA LYS A 164 -2.17 11.55 24.94
C LYS A 164 -2.79 10.15 24.76
N PRO A 165 -2.34 9.13 25.50
CA PRO A 165 -2.91 7.80 25.39
C PRO A 165 -4.38 7.84 25.80
N ARG A 166 -5.27 7.46 24.89
CA ARG A 166 -6.70 7.27 25.20
C ARG A 166 -6.91 5.83 25.62
N ASN A 167 -7.64 5.60 26.71
CA ASN A 167 -8.06 4.27 27.12
C ASN A 167 -9.11 3.76 26.12
N LYS A 168 -8.88 2.61 25.49
CA LYS A 168 -9.72 2.08 24.39
C LYS A 168 -10.35 0.72 24.70
N THR A 169 -10.34 0.32 25.97
CA THR A 169 -10.79 -0.99 26.47
C THR A 169 -12.24 -1.36 26.13
N GLU A 170 -13.09 -0.40 25.79
CA GLU A 170 -14.50 -0.64 25.42
C GLU A 170 -14.77 -0.75 23.91
N ARG A 171 -13.77 -0.60 23.04
CA ARG A 171 -13.99 -0.69 21.59
C ARG A 171 -14.15 -2.15 21.17
N GLN A 172 -15.38 -2.52 20.82
CA GLN A 172 -15.65 -3.77 20.10
C GLN A 172 -15.07 -3.68 18.69
N LEU A 173 -14.32 -4.71 18.30
CA LEU A 173 -13.71 -4.80 16.99
C LEU A 173 -14.75 -5.35 16.01
N ASP A 174 -15.15 -4.52 15.05
CA ASP A 174 -16.06 -4.91 13.98
C ASP A 174 -15.32 -5.78 12.95
N LEU A 175 -15.79 -7.00 12.74
CA LEU A 175 -15.20 -7.97 11.81
C LEU A 175 -16.02 -8.16 10.53
N GLU A 176 -17.24 -7.64 10.50
CA GLU A 176 -18.24 -8.04 9.50
C GLU A 176 -18.61 -6.89 8.57
N SER A 177 -18.67 -5.65 9.09
CA SER A 177 -19.07 -4.51 8.28
C SER A 177 -17.87 -3.96 7.53
N PHE A 178 -18.03 -3.72 6.21
CA PHE A 178 -17.06 -3.04 5.38
C PHE A 178 -17.81 -1.99 4.57
N PRO A 179 -17.38 -0.71 4.58
CA PRO A 179 -18.00 0.31 3.74
C PRO A 179 -17.99 -0.10 2.26
N PRO A 180 -18.88 0.43 1.40
CA PRO A 180 -18.77 0.22 -0.04
C PRO A 180 -17.44 0.79 -0.56
N LEU A 181 -16.90 0.18 -1.62
CA LEU A 181 -15.73 0.70 -2.32
C LEU A 181 -16.22 1.36 -3.61
N PRO A 182 -16.14 2.69 -3.74
CA PRO A 182 -16.60 3.41 -4.94
C PRO A 182 -15.59 3.23 -6.08
N TRP A 183 -15.56 2.06 -6.72
CA TRP A 183 -14.67 1.71 -7.82
C TRP A 183 -14.65 2.74 -8.94
N ASN A 184 -15.81 3.32 -9.24
CA ASN A 184 -15.99 4.32 -10.30
C ASN A 184 -15.28 5.66 -10.02
N GLU A 185 -14.82 5.91 -8.78
CA GLU A 185 -13.98 7.07 -8.47
C GLU A 185 -12.51 6.86 -8.88
N TYR A 186 -12.10 5.60 -9.02
CA TYR A 186 -10.70 5.21 -9.30
C TYR A 186 -10.49 4.69 -10.71
N LEU A 187 -11.43 3.89 -11.23
CA LEU A 187 -11.32 3.19 -12.51
C LEU A 187 -12.60 3.39 -13.34
N SER A 188 -12.45 3.53 -14.65
CA SER A 188 -13.56 3.31 -15.57
C SER A 188 -13.96 1.84 -15.56
N ARG A 189 -15.16 1.54 -16.08
CA ARG A 189 -15.65 0.16 -16.17
C ARG A 189 -14.76 -0.68 -17.10
N GLU A 190 -14.25 -0.07 -18.16
CA GLU A 190 -13.34 -0.68 -19.13
C GLU A 190 -11.97 -0.95 -18.50
N GLU A 191 -11.43 0.00 -17.72
CA GLU A 191 -10.18 -0.17 -16.99
C GLU A 191 -10.29 -1.28 -15.94
N PHE A 192 -11.40 -1.32 -15.19
CA PHE A 192 -11.68 -2.40 -14.25
C PHE A 192 -11.68 -3.76 -14.94
N ALA A 193 -12.37 -3.89 -16.08
CA ALA A 193 -12.41 -5.15 -16.82
C ALA A 193 -11.03 -5.59 -17.33
N ALA A 194 -10.16 -4.63 -17.68
CA ALA A 194 -8.80 -4.91 -18.16
C ALA A 194 -7.83 -5.30 -17.03
N GLU A 195 -7.89 -4.62 -15.88
CA GLU A 195 -6.98 -4.84 -14.75
C GLU A 195 -7.42 -6.00 -13.85
N ILE A 196 -8.72 -6.09 -13.57
CA ILE A 196 -9.29 -7.06 -12.63
C ILE A 196 -9.84 -8.28 -13.36
N GLY A 197 -10.70 -8.06 -14.36
CA GLY A 197 -11.37 -9.11 -15.13
C GLY A 197 -12.83 -8.77 -15.41
N SER A 198 -13.32 -9.10 -16.60
CA SER A 198 -14.70 -8.79 -17.01
C SER A 198 -15.73 -9.63 -16.25
N GLU A 199 -15.34 -10.82 -15.79
CA GLU A 199 -16.14 -11.70 -14.94
C GLU A 199 -16.44 -11.11 -13.56
N LEU A 200 -15.64 -10.14 -13.10
CA LEU A 200 -15.79 -9.45 -11.82
C LEU A 200 -16.52 -8.10 -11.92
N LEU A 201 -17.01 -7.72 -13.11
CA LEU A 201 -17.80 -6.51 -13.31
C LEU A 201 -19.02 -6.38 -12.36
N PRO A 202 -19.70 -7.45 -11.91
CA PRO A 202 -20.74 -7.31 -10.90
C PRO A 202 -20.25 -6.65 -9.59
N ALA A 203 -18.98 -6.82 -9.20
CA ALA A 203 -18.41 -6.14 -8.04
C ALA A 203 -18.25 -4.63 -8.28
N PHE A 204 -17.80 -4.25 -9.48
CA PHE A 204 -17.76 -2.85 -9.93
C PHE A 204 -19.17 -2.24 -9.93
N ASP A 205 -20.11 -2.88 -10.61
CA ASP A 205 -21.47 -2.36 -10.81
C ASP A 205 -22.22 -2.23 -9.47
N SER A 206 -21.91 -3.10 -8.49
CA SER A 206 -22.51 -3.07 -7.14
C SER A 206 -21.69 -2.32 -6.07
N GLN A 207 -20.52 -1.78 -6.41
CA GLN A 207 -19.60 -1.08 -5.48
C GLN A 207 -19.18 -1.93 -4.27
N LYS A 208 -18.97 -3.24 -4.50
CA LYS A 208 -18.61 -4.24 -3.48
C LYS A 208 -17.18 -4.73 -3.63
N ASP A 209 -16.67 -5.38 -2.59
CA ASP A 209 -15.37 -6.05 -2.61
C ASP A 209 -15.32 -7.15 -3.68
N LEU A 210 -14.11 -7.47 -4.15
CA LEU A 210 -13.87 -8.55 -5.11
C LEU A 210 -14.14 -9.93 -4.51
N ASP A 211 -13.88 -10.10 -3.22
CA ASP A 211 -14.07 -11.34 -2.48
C ASP A 211 -14.98 -11.11 -1.27
N SER A 212 -15.81 -12.10 -0.97
CA SER A 212 -16.63 -12.17 0.23
C SER A 212 -15.95 -12.87 1.40
N GLU A 213 -14.89 -13.64 1.16
CA GLU A 213 -14.14 -14.35 2.19
C GLU A 213 -12.90 -13.55 2.62
N ILE A 214 -12.51 -13.73 3.88
CA ILE A 214 -11.31 -13.13 4.47
C ILE A 214 -10.25 -14.21 4.57
N GLU A 215 -9.04 -13.92 4.10
CA GLU A 215 -7.88 -14.79 4.30
C GLU A 215 -7.33 -14.62 5.72
N TRP A 216 -7.99 -15.23 6.73
CA TRP A 216 -7.64 -15.08 8.16
C TRP A 216 -6.18 -15.43 8.49
N SER A 217 -5.55 -16.34 7.73
CA SER A 217 -4.12 -16.65 7.90
C SER A 217 -3.21 -15.44 7.66
N LEU A 218 -3.62 -14.46 6.83
CA LEU A 218 -2.87 -13.22 6.62
C LEU A 218 -3.06 -12.21 7.76
N VAL A 219 -4.16 -12.34 8.49
CA VAL A 219 -4.60 -11.38 9.50
C VAL A 219 -4.17 -11.80 10.90
N ASP A 220 -4.34 -13.08 11.26
CA ASP A 220 -4.20 -13.58 12.63
C ASP A 220 -2.85 -14.25 12.91
N GLU A 221 -2.18 -14.81 11.90
CA GLU A 221 -0.87 -15.45 12.10
C GLU A 221 0.20 -14.40 12.42
N GLU A 222 0.84 -14.55 13.59
CA GLU A 222 1.94 -13.67 14.00
C GLU A 222 3.11 -13.72 13.00
N CYS A 223 3.66 -12.54 12.69
CA CYS A 223 4.81 -12.41 11.81
C CYS A 223 5.98 -11.82 12.61
N LYS A 224 6.81 -12.71 13.19
CA LYS A 224 7.94 -12.32 14.05
C LYS A 224 9.16 -11.84 13.29
N GLU A 225 9.32 -12.26 12.04
CA GLU A 225 10.45 -11.91 11.18
C GLU A 225 9.97 -11.55 9.78
N VAL A 226 10.64 -10.58 9.17
CA VAL A 226 10.46 -10.27 7.76
C VAL A 226 11.03 -11.42 6.95
N ARG A 227 10.17 -12.15 6.21
CA ARG A 227 10.57 -13.33 5.43
C ARG A 227 11.70 -13.01 4.43
N PRO A 228 12.56 -13.99 4.08
CA PRO A 228 13.66 -13.79 3.13
C PRO A 228 13.23 -13.39 1.72
N ASP A 229 11.95 -13.56 1.36
CA ASP A 229 11.35 -13.08 0.10
C ASP A 229 11.46 -11.55 -0.09
N PHE A 230 11.81 -10.81 0.97
CA PHE A 230 12.00 -9.36 0.97
C PHE A 230 13.48 -8.92 0.93
N VAL A 231 14.43 -9.84 0.76
CA VAL A 231 15.84 -9.46 0.55
C VAL A 231 15.95 -8.81 -0.83
N PRO A 232 16.33 -7.52 -0.94
CA PRO A 232 16.47 -6.85 -2.22
C PRO A 232 17.41 -7.64 -3.12
N CYS A 233 17.00 -7.90 -4.36
CA CYS A 233 17.87 -8.55 -5.33
C CYS A 233 19.13 -7.69 -5.48
N LYS A 234 20.27 -8.15 -4.94
CA LYS A 234 21.56 -7.51 -5.15
C LYS A 234 21.85 -7.57 -6.66
N ARG A 235 21.61 -6.45 -7.35
CA ARG A 235 21.72 -6.21 -8.80
C ARG A 235 20.39 -6.29 -9.54
N VAL A 236 19.61 -5.22 -9.48
CA VAL A 236 19.10 -4.67 -10.74
C VAL A 236 20.32 -4.17 -11.51
N LYS A 237 20.87 -4.97 -12.43
CA LYS A 237 21.77 -4.41 -13.44
C LYS A 237 20.92 -3.42 -14.23
N LEU A 238 21.02 -2.15 -13.88
CA LEU A 238 20.51 -1.05 -14.69
C LEU A 238 21.25 -1.15 -16.02
N TYR A 239 20.56 -1.65 -17.04
CA TYR A 239 21.08 -1.64 -18.39
C TYR A 239 21.01 -0.19 -18.85
N ARG A 240 22.16 0.48 -18.89
CA ARG A 240 22.37 1.70 -19.66
C ARG A 240 22.24 1.40 -21.15
#